data_AF-A0A3B5MER6-F1
#
_entry.id   AF-A0A3B5MER6-F1
#
_cell.length_a   1.000
_cell.length_b   1.000
_cell.length_c   1.000
_cell.angle_alpha   90.00
_cell.angle_beta   90.00
_cell.angle_gamma   90.00
#
_symmetry.space_group_name_H-M   'P 1'
#
loop_
_entity.id
_entity.type
_entity.pdbx_description
1 polymer ?
#
loop_
_entity_poly.entity_id
_entity_poly.type
_entity_poly.pdbx_seq_one_letter_code
_entity_poly.pdbx_strand_id
1 'polypeptide(L)'
;MCGKLKLSTWKVQLAVLQAMKAYFQGLLLLEKGNEDMNALSQILTEACTALTYSLENKSYSSVRTEALSVVDLIVKRTGESEQWDCMPVRSREQLQRSLSTLQSDSRPELRDKAQELWVELECECSHSG
;
A
#
# COMPACT_ATOMS: atom_id res chain seq x y z
N MET A 1 -3.94 30.13 -12.21
CA MET A 1 -3.41 29.16 -13.20
C MET A 1 -4.09 27.78 -13.19
N CYS A 2 -4.90 27.38 -12.20
CA CYS A 2 -5.59 26.07 -12.19
C CYS A 2 -7.10 26.08 -12.58
N GLY A 3 -7.67 27.21 -12.99
CA GLY A 3 -9.13 27.38 -13.19
C GLY A 3 -9.77 26.64 -14.38
N LYS A 4 -9.04 25.77 -15.11
CA LYS A 4 -9.56 25.04 -16.28
C LYS A 4 -9.43 23.51 -16.18
N LEU A 5 -8.91 22.97 -15.07
CA LEU A 5 -8.75 21.52 -14.92
C LEU A 5 -10.00 20.91 -14.26
N LYS A 6 -10.92 20.38 -15.07
CA LYS A 6 -11.87 19.36 -14.59
C LYS A 6 -11.09 18.06 -14.38
N LEU A 7 -10.40 17.93 -13.25
CA LEU A 7 -9.83 16.65 -12.85
C LEU A 7 -11.01 15.71 -12.56
N SER A 8 -11.13 14.65 -13.35
CA SER A 8 -12.02 13.55 -13.01
C SER A 8 -11.59 12.95 -11.67
N THR A 9 -12.52 12.45 -10.87
CA THR A 9 -12.25 11.90 -9.53
C THR A 9 -11.09 10.90 -9.53
N TRP A 10 -10.94 10.10 -10.58
CA TRP A 10 -9.83 9.15 -10.73
C TRP A 10 -8.45 9.82 -10.86
N LYS A 11 -8.34 10.99 -11.51
CA LYS A 11 -7.07 11.73 -11.62
C LYS A 11 -6.67 12.32 -10.28
N VAL A 12 -7.65 12.76 -9.49
CA VAL A 12 -7.42 13.20 -8.11
C VAL A 12 -6.94 12.02 -7.26
N GLN A 13 -7.62 10.86 -7.35
CA GLN A 13 -7.18 9.63 -6.67
C GLN A 13 -5.74 9.25 -7.06
N LEU A 14 -5.42 9.26 -8.35
CA LEU A 14 -4.08 8.95 -8.84
C LEU A 14 -3.04 9.93 -8.29
N ALA A 15 -3.31 11.23 -8.32
CA ALA A 15 -2.40 12.24 -7.77
C ALA A 15 -2.19 12.08 -6.25
N VAL A 16 -3.24 11.74 -5.51
CA VAL A 16 -3.14 11.46 -4.07
C VAL A 16 -2.28 10.23 -3.81
N LEU A 17 -2.44 9.15 -4.58
CA LEU A 17 -1.62 7.95 -4.46
C LEU A 17 -0.14 8.23 -4.80
N GLN A 18 0.13 9.06 -5.79
CA GLN A 18 1.50 9.49 -6.13
C GLN A 18 2.13 10.33 -5.02
N ALA A 19 1.36 11.24 -4.41
CA ALA A 19 1.82 12.00 -3.26
C ALA A 19 2.06 11.10 -2.03
N MET A 20 1.18 10.12 -1.81
CA MET A 20 1.32 9.12 -0.75
C MET A 20 2.57 8.26 -0.96
N LYS A 21 2.86 7.86 -2.19
CA LYS A 21 4.10 7.17 -2.55
C LYS A 21 5.33 8.00 -2.18
N ALA A 22 5.36 9.27 -2.62
CA ALA A 22 6.46 10.18 -2.32
C ALA A 22 6.63 10.41 -0.81
N TYR A 23 5.51 10.49 -0.08
CA TYR A 23 5.51 10.56 1.38
C TYR A 23 6.22 9.34 2.00
N PHE A 24 5.84 8.11 1.62
CA PHE A 24 6.48 6.90 2.14
C PHE A 24 7.94 6.71 1.68
N GLN A 25 8.31 7.22 0.51
CA GLN A 25 9.71 7.22 0.06
C GLN A 25 10.60 8.07 0.97
N GLY A 26 10.08 9.20 1.48
CA GLY A 26 10.79 10.10 2.37
C GLY A 26 10.50 9.90 3.86
N LEU A 27 9.72 8.87 4.23
CA LEU A 27 9.30 8.68 5.61
C LEU A 27 10.43 8.09 6.45
N LEU A 28 11.07 8.92 7.28
CA LEU A 28 12.16 8.54 8.17
C LEU A 28 11.73 7.54 9.26
N LEU A 29 10.43 7.45 9.58
CA LEU A 29 9.92 6.47 10.54
C LEU A 29 10.14 5.03 10.07
N LEU A 30 10.19 4.79 8.76
CA LEU A 30 10.48 3.49 8.15
C LEU A 30 11.99 3.17 8.07
N GLU A 31 12.87 4.00 8.64
CA GLU A 31 14.30 3.71 8.69
C GLU A 31 14.64 2.80 9.87
N LYS A 32 15.60 1.89 9.65
CA LYS A 32 16.07 0.96 10.68
C LYS A 32 16.57 1.72 11.91
N GLY A 33 16.10 1.32 13.09
CA GLY A 33 16.47 1.94 14.36
C GLY A 33 15.60 3.12 14.78
N ASN A 34 14.51 3.41 14.08
CA ASN A 34 13.52 4.36 14.58
C ASN A 34 12.74 3.79 15.78
N GLU A 35 12.54 4.61 16.82
CA GLU A 35 11.92 4.19 18.08
C GLU A 35 10.41 4.50 18.13
N ASP A 36 9.88 5.41 17.30
CA ASP A 36 8.46 5.78 17.34
C ASP A 36 7.58 4.84 16.50
N MET A 37 7.54 3.59 16.95
CA MET A 37 6.74 2.52 16.35
C MET A 37 5.24 2.80 16.46
N ASN A 38 4.81 3.57 17.46
CA ASN A 38 3.40 3.88 17.66
C ASN A 38 2.88 4.87 16.61
N ALA A 39 3.61 5.96 16.35
CA ALA A 39 3.26 6.90 15.28
C ALA A 39 3.28 6.20 13.91
N LEU A 40 4.31 5.39 13.65
CA LEU A 40 4.40 4.62 12.42
C LEU A 40 3.21 3.65 12.26
N SER A 41 2.81 2.99 13.34
CA SER A 41 1.67 2.07 13.31
C SER A 41 0.34 2.75 12.99
N GLN A 42 0.10 3.93 13.55
CA GLN A 42 -1.08 4.73 13.23
C GLN A 42 -1.10 5.14 11.75
N ILE A 43 0.03 5.66 11.25
CA ILE A 43 0.19 6.04 9.84
C ILE A 43 -0.08 4.85 8.92
N LEU A 44 0.52 3.69 9.20
CA LEU A 44 0.35 2.49 8.39
C LEU A 44 -1.08 1.95 8.45
N THR A 45 -1.75 2.03 9.61
CA THR A 45 -3.14 1.60 9.77
C THR A 45 -4.08 2.41 8.87
N GLU A 46 -3.95 3.74 8.90
CA GLU A 46 -4.74 4.64 8.05
C GLU A 46 -4.42 4.45 6.57
N ALA A 47 -3.12 4.34 6.25
CA ALA A 47 -2.65 4.12 4.90
C ALA A 47 -3.18 2.81 4.29
N CYS A 48 -3.07 1.70 5.02
CA CYS A 48 -3.58 0.39 4.57
C CYS A 48 -5.09 0.46 4.33
N THR A 49 -5.83 1.13 5.22
CA THR A 49 -7.28 1.34 5.06
C THR A 49 -7.61 2.09 3.77
N ALA A 50 -6.92 3.20 3.50
CA ALA A 50 -7.11 3.98 2.28
C ALA A 50 -6.70 3.22 1.00
N LEU A 51 -5.64 2.41 1.08
CA LEU A 51 -5.13 1.62 -0.03
C LEU A 51 -6.09 0.49 -0.43
N THR A 52 -6.77 -0.17 0.52
CA THR A 52 -7.81 -1.18 0.22
C THR A 52 -8.86 -0.65 -0.75
N TYR A 53 -9.40 0.54 -0.50
CA TYR A 53 -10.38 1.17 -1.40
C TYR A 53 -9.83 1.43 -2.81
N SER A 54 -8.53 1.74 -2.90
CA SER A 54 -7.87 2.06 -4.16
C SER A 54 -7.49 0.81 -4.96
N LEU A 55 -7.07 -0.26 -4.28
CA LEU A 55 -6.79 -1.57 -4.87
C LEU A 55 -8.05 -2.22 -5.46
N GLU A 56 -9.19 -2.04 -4.80
CA GLU A 56 -10.48 -2.60 -5.22
C GLU A 56 -11.23 -1.72 -6.24
N ASN A 57 -10.58 -0.69 -6.78
CA ASN A 57 -11.21 0.22 -7.74
C ASN A 57 -11.54 -0.51 -9.05
N LYS A 58 -12.82 -0.82 -9.26
CA LYS A 58 -13.28 -1.62 -10.43
C LYS A 58 -13.08 -0.90 -11.77
N SER A 59 -13.19 0.43 -11.78
CA SER A 59 -13.28 1.21 -13.01
C SER A 59 -11.92 1.64 -13.56
N TYR A 60 -10.97 1.99 -12.68
CA TYR A 60 -9.73 2.65 -13.09
C TYR A 60 -8.51 1.81 -12.80
N SER A 61 -8.05 1.20 -13.88
CA SER A 61 -6.89 0.35 -13.94
C SER A 61 -5.63 1.05 -13.39
N SER A 62 -5.42 2.34 -13.73
CA SER A 62 -4.30 3.17 -13.28
C SER A 62 -4.32 3.45 -11.77
N VAL A 63 -5.51 3.58 -11.17
CA VAL A 63 -5.65 3.78 -9.72
C VAL A 63 -5.20 2.52 -8.98
N ARG A 64 -5.62 1.34 -9.47
CA ARG A 64 -5.16 0.05 -8.91
C ARG A 64 -3.65 -0.12 -9.03
N THR A 65 -3.08 0.23 -10.19
CA THR A 65 -1.62 0.14 -10.43
C THR A 65 -0.83 1.03 -9.47
N GLU A 66 -1.21 2.30 -9.33
CA GLU A 66 -0.47 3.20 -8.44
C GLU A 66 -0.61 2.77 -6.98
N ALA A 67 -1.82 2.37 -6.54
CA ALA A 67 -2.06 1.86 -5.20
C ALA A 67 -1.19 0.63 -4.90
N LEU A 68 -1.09 -0.33 -5.83
CA LEU A 68 -0.23 -1.50 -5.69
C LEU A 68 1.25 -1.10 -5.53
N SER A 69 1.69 -0.06 -6.23
CA SER A 69 3.06 0.44 -6.10
C SER A 69 3.34 1.13 -4.76
N VAL A 70 2.32 1.72 -4.12
CA VAL A 70 2.45 2.24 -2.74
C VAL A 70 2.54 1.10 -1.75
N VAL A 71 1.71 0.05 -1.90
CA VAL A 71 1.79 -1.16 -1.06
C VAL A 71 3.16 -1.82 -1.18
N ASP A 72 3.66 -2.01 -2.41
CA ASP A 72 5.00 -2.57 -2.66
C ASP A 72 6.09 -1.79 -1.94
N LEU A 73 6.05 -0.46 -2.01
CA LEU A 73 7.00 0.40 -1.31
C LEU A 73 6.93 0.22 0.20
N ILE A 74 5.73 0.24 0.78
CA ILE A 74 5.55 0.08 2.23
C ILE A 74 6.08 -1.28 2.68
N VAL A 75 5.67 -2.36 2.01
CA VAL A 75 6.06 -3.74 2.31
C VAL A 75 7.58 -3.89 2.27
N LYS A 76 8.22 -3.45 1.18
CA LYS A 76 9.68 -3.50 1.04
C LYS A 76 10.40 -2.72 2.12
N ARG A 77 9.98 -1.49 2.38
CA ARG A 77 10.64 -0.61 3.37
C ARG A 77 10.52 -1.18 4.78
N THR A 78 9.35 -1.71 5.14
CA THR A 78 9.13 -2.39 6.42
C THR A 78 9.98 -3.66 6.54
N GLY A 79 10.11 -4.42 5.45
CA GLY A 79 10.98 -5.60 5.41
C GLY A 79 12.46 -5.27 5.54
N GLU A 80 12.94 -4.27 4.79
CA GLU A 80 14.32 -3.77 4.83
C GLU A 80 14.73 -3.22 6.20
N SER A 81 13.78 -2.60 6.92
CA SER A 81 14.02 -2.07 8.25
C SER A 81 13.79 -3.07 9.39
N GLU A 82 13.27 -4.27 9.07
CA GLU A 82 12.87 -5.31 10.03
C GLU A 82 11.80 -4.82 11.04
N GLN A 83 11.00 -3.81 10.68
CA GLN A 83 10.05 -3.15 11.58
C GLN A 83 8.61 -3.69 11.45
N TRP A 84 8.42 -4.98 11.18
CA TRP A 84 7.09 -5.54 10.93
C TRP A 84 6.07 -5.25 12.04
N ASP A 85 6.50 -5.19 13.30
CA ASP A 85 5.66 -4.86 14.46
C ASP A 85 4.90 -3.54 14.35
N CYS A 86 5.36 -2.58 13.52
CA CYS A 86 4.62 -1.35 13.29
C CYS A 86 3.36 -1.57 12.46
N MET A 87 3.27 -2.62 11.65
CA MET A 87 2.09 -2.90 10.83
C MET A 87 1.16 -3.88 11.54
N PRO A 88 -0.03 -3.45 12.03
CA PRO A 88 -0.92 -4.34 12.75
C PRO A 88 -1.39 -5.51 11.89
N VAL A 89 -1.56 -6.68 12.51
CA VAL A 89 -2.04 -7.91 11.83
C VAL A 89 -3.33 -7.65 11.05
N ARG A 90 -4.28 -6.90 11.63
CA ARG A 90 -5.54 -6.54 10.95
C ARG A 90 -5.32 -5.78 9.65
N SER A 91 -4.35 -4.86 9.61
CA SER A 91 -4.00 -4.10 8.41
C SER A 91 -3.37 -5.00 7.35
N ARG A 92 -2.48 -5.92 7.76
CA ARG A 92 -1.89 -6.93 6.86
C ARG A 92 -2.96 -7.82 6.25
N GLU A 93 -3.85 -8.39 7.07
CA GLU A 93 -4.97 -9.20 6.60
C GLU A 93 -5.90 -8.44 5.64
N GLN A 94 -6.16 -7.16 5.92
CA GLN A 94 -7.00 -6.34 5.05
C GLN A 94 -6.35 -6.15 3.68
N LEU A 95 -5.05 -5.85 3.64
CA LEU A 95 -4.29 -5.79 2.39
C LEU A 95 -4.28 -7.15 1.68
N GLN A 96 -4.08 -8.25 2.38
CA GLN A 96 -4.09 -9.59 1.81
C GLN A 96 -5.42 -9.92 1.13
N ARG A 97 -6.56 -9.57 1.73
CA ARG A 97 -7.89 -9.76 1.11
C ARG A 97 -8.03 -8.97 -0.19
N SER A 98 -7.60 -7.71 -0.20
CA SER A 98 -7.65 -6.86 -1.41
C SER A 98 -6.67 -7.36 -2.48
N LEU A 99 -5.46 -7.79 -2.10
CA LEU A 99 -4.46 -8.36 -3.01
C LEU A 99 -4.93 -9.69 -3.62
N SER A 100 -5.58 -10.55 -2.84
CA SER A 100 -6.19 -11.79 -3.33
C SER A 100 -7.24 -11.51 -4.40
N THR A 101 -8.05 -10.45 -4.22
CA THR A 101 -8.99 -10.02 -5.25
C THR A 101 -8.25 -9.55 -6.51
N LEU A 102 -7.15 -8.80 -6.36
CA LEU A 102 -6.35 -8.28 -7.45
C LEU A 102 -5.58 -9.36 -8.24
N GLN A 103 -5.36 -10.55 -7.66
CA GLN A 103 -4.82 -11.70 -8.39
C GLN A 103 -5.77 -12.21 -9.50
N SER A 104 -7.05 -11.82 -9.48
CA SER A 104 -7.99 -12.09 -10.57
C SER A 104 -8.05 -10.99 -11.64
N ASP A 105 -7.20 -9.95 -11.55
CA ASP A 105 -7.17 -8.85 -12.52
C ASP A 105 -6.80 -9.37 -13.92
N SER A 106 -7.36 -8.74 -14.94
CA SER A 106 -7.13 -9.11 -16.34
C SER A 106 -5.72 -8.79 -16.83
N ARG A 107 -4.98 -7.92 -16.11
CA ARG A 107 -3.62 -7.49 -16.44
C ARG A 107 -2.60 -8.37 -15.73
N PRO A 108 -1.76 -9.13 -16.46
CA PRO A 108 -0.78 -10.04 -15.87
C PRO A 108 0.16 -9.36 -14.88
N GLU A 109 0.66 -8.17 -15.21
CA GLU A 109 1.67 -7.48 -14.40
C GLU A 109 1.17 -7.14 -13.00
N LEU A 110 -0.13 -6.85 -12.86
CA LEU A 110 -0.74 -6.56 -11.57
C LEU A 110 -1.07 -7.82 -10.79
N ARG A 111 -1.52 -8.86 -11.48
CA ARG A 111 -1.77 -10.16 -10.84
C ARG A 111 -0.48 -10.70 -10.24
N ASP A 112 0.59 -10.70 -11.04
CA ASP A 112 1.87 -11.27 -10.65
C ASP A 112 2.45 -10.48 -9.46
N LYS A 113 2.38 -9.14 -9.52
CA LYS A 113 2.84 -8.29 -8.42
C LYS A 113 1.96 -8.41 -7.17
N ALA A 114 0.64 -8.57 -7.33
CA ALA A 114 -0.27 -8.79 -6.21
C ALA A 114 -0.01 -10.14 -5.53
N GLN A 115 0.33 -11.17 -6.30
CA GLN A 115 0.71 -12.48 -5.78
C GLN A 115 2.00 -12.40 -4.96
N GLU A 116 3.03 -11.73 -5.48
CA GLU A 116 4.31 -11.53 -4.79
C GLU A 116 4.11 -10.88 -3.41
N LEU A 117 3.41 -9.74 -3.38
CA LEU A 117 3.14 -8.99 -2.15
C LEU A 117 2.25 -9.76 -1.18
N TRP A 118 1.30 -10.54 -1.69
CA TRP A 118 0.45 -11.37 -0.85
C TRP A 118 1.27 -12.42 -0.09
N VAL A 119 2.21 -13.09 -0.78
CA VAL A 119 3.11 -14.09 -0.17
C VAL A 119 4.02 -13.43 0.87
N GLU A 120 4.58 -12.27 0.56
CA GLU A 120 5.46 -11.54 1.47
C GLU A 120 4.73 -11.16 2.78
N LEU A 121 3.50 -10.68 2.69
CA LEU A 121 2.66 -10.39 3.86
C LEU A 121 2.28 -11.66 4.65
N GLU A 122 2.04 -12.78 3.97
CA GLU A 122 1.65 -14.05 4.61
C GLU A 122 2.79 -14.68 5.40
N CYS A 123 4.01 -14.65 4.85
CA CYS A 123 5.20 -15.12 5.55
C CYS A 123 5.37 -14.38 6.88
N GLU A 124 5.18 -13.06 6.91
CA GLU A 124 5.37 -12.26 8.12
C GLU A 124 4.22 -12.41 9.13
N CYS A 125 2.98 -12.60 8.68
CA CYS A 125 1.87 -12.95 9.58
C CYS A 125 2.11 -14.28 10.32
N SER A 126 2.78 -15.24 9.68
CA SER A 126 3.09 -16.55 10.28
C SER A 126 4.16 -16.51 11.37
N HIS A 127 5.00 -15.46 11.41
CA HIS A 127 6.07 -15.31 12.41
C HIS A 127 5.66 -14.47 13.63
N SER A 128 4.55 -13.72 13.54
CA SER A 128 4.05 -12.86 14.63
C SER A 128 3.01 -13.55 15.54
N GLY A 129 2.78 -14.86 15.39
CA GLY A 129 1.76 -15.65 16.11
C GLY A 129 2.30 -16.50 17.25
#